data_AF-A0AAD7UM90-F1
#
_entry.id   AF-A0AAD7UM90-F1
#
_cell.length_a   1.000
_cell.length_b   1.000
_cell.length_c   1.000
_cell.angle_alpha   90.00
_cell.angle_beta   90.00
_cell.angle_gamma   90.00
#
_symmetry.space_group_name_H-M   'P 1'
#
loop_
_entity.id
_entity.type
_entity.pdbx_description
1 polymer ?
#
loop_
_entity_poly.entity_id
_entity_poly.type
_entity_poly.pdbx_seq_one_letter_code
_entity_poly.pdbx_strand_id
1 'polypeptide(L)'
;MLLRLVVGSRRWSSSSSSFRGAARQEGLAEVRRLASFAPLSFVEELREVRAGGKPFGAEALSASKGFKFPELPATNLDGSEVTLPEYFEKRVTLVAVSTRQVGAVKLASWIVPLAQRLCASSRAKNSTKIVELTIVENPVARLFRSWFLANLRRGENDPLLHHSTLLRIGDTSAQRAALGMANRLVGYVFLVDHRGRVRFRASGAATDDELALLFDQTVGLVADRERSQGV
;
A
#
# COMPACT_ATOMS: atom_id res chain seq x y z
N MET A 1 44.99 52.05 -24.10
CA MET A 1 45.24 50.63 -23.76
C MET A 1 44.55 50.33 -22.44
N LEU A 2 43.32 49.81 -22.48
CA LEU A 2 42.54 49.40 -21.30
C LEU A 2 41.65 48.22 -21.74
N LEU A 3 41.92 47.04 -21.19
CA LEU A 3 41.22 45.79 -21.45
C LEU A 3 39.78 45.84 -20.90
N ARG A 4 38.80 45.44 -21.73
CA ARG A 4 37.42 45.16 -21.29
C ARG A 4 37.25 43.64 -21.14
N LEU A 5 37.05 43.19 -19.91
CA LEU A 5 36.69 41.83 -19.54
C LEU A 5 35.32 41.46 -20.12
N VAL A 6 35.28 40.40 -20.92
CA VAL A 6 34.05 39.75 -21.39
C VAL A 6 33.59 38.77 -20.31
N VAL A 7 32.51 39.11 -19.60
CA VAL A 7 31.81 38.17 -18.72
C VAL A 7 30.78 37.40 -19.56
N GLY A 8 31.10 36.14 -19.86
CA GLY A 8 30.18 35.22 -20.53
C GLY A 8 29.06 34.79 -19.59
N SER A 9 27.84 35.24 -19.85
CA SER A 9 26.63 34.74 -19.20
C SER A 9 26.26 33.36 -19.77
N ARG A 10 26.67 32.29 -19.07
CA ARG A 10 26.15 30.95 -19.33
C ARG A 10 24.67 30.91 -18.93
N ARG A 11 23.81 30.86 -19.94
CA ARG A 11 22.35 30.75 -19.80
C ARG A 11 22.02 29.34 -19.29
N TRP A 12 21.79 29.21 -18.00
CA TRP A 12 21.26 28.00 -17.39
C TRP A 12 19.77 27.91 -17.73
N SER A 13 19.38 27.07 -18.69
CA SER A 13 17.96 26.80 -18.98
C SER A 13 17.44 25.80 -17.94
N SER A 14 16.56 26.25 -17.07
CA SER A 14 15.95 25.48 -16.00
C SER A 14 14.75 24.67 -16.51
N SER A 15 14.88 23.34 -16.56
CA SER A 15 13.75 22.41 -16.72
C SER A 15 12.93 22.25 -15.41
N SER A 16 12.68 23.34 -14.69
CA SER A 16 12.05 23.33 -13.36
C SER A 16 10.58 23.75 -13.35
N SER A 17 10.01 24.14 -14.50
CA SER A 17 8.61 24.55 -14.63
C SER A 17 7.65 23.37 -14.78
N SER A 18 8.02 22.33 -15.55
CA SER A 18 7.15 21.16 -15.78
C SER A 18 6.98 20.31 -14.52
N PHE A 19 8.05 20.16 -13.72
CA PHE A 19 8.02 19.37 -12.49
C PHE A 19 7.14 20.01 -11.40
N ARG A 20 7.15 21.35 -11.28
CA ARG A 20 6.26 22.07 -10.35
C ARG A 20 4.79 22.00 -10.79
N GLY A 21 4.53 22.00 -12.10
CA GLY A 21 3.18 21.84 -12.66
C GLY A 21 2.60 20.45 -12.39
N ALA A 22 3.38 19.39 -12.62
CA ALA A 22 2.96 18.00 -12.40
C ALA A 22 2.71 17.70 -10.91
N ALA A 23 3.61 18.12 -10.01
CA ALA A 23 3.44 17.92 -8.57
C ALA A 23 2.19 18.67 -8.02
N ARG A 24 1.89 19.86 -8.56
CA ARG A 24 0.68 20.62 -8.21
C ARG A 24 -0.59 19.92 -8.69
N GLN A 25 -0.56 19.31 -9.88
CA GLN A 25 -1.71 18.55 -10.40
C GLN A 25 -1.93 17.23 -9.66
N GLU A 26 -0.86 16.48 -9.35
CA GLU A 26 -0.95 15.27 -8.50
C GLU A 26 -1.55 15.62 -7.13
N GLY A 27 -1.10 16.73 -6.50
CA GLY A 27 -1.63 17.19 -5.22
C GLY A 27 -3.11 17.59 -5.28
N LEU A 28 -3.56 18.26 -6.34
CA LEU A 28 -4.96 18.64 -6.51
C LEU A 28 -5.89 17.45 -6.77
N ALA A 29 -5.41 16.45 -7.53
CA ALA A 29 -6.15 15.20 -7.75
C ALA A 29 -6.32 14.42 -6.45
N GLU A 30 -5.27 14.35 -5.64
CA GLU A 30 -5.31 13.72 -4.31
C GLU A 30 -6.26 14.46 -3.36
N VAL A 31 -6.18 15.79 -3.28
CA VAL A 31 -7.09 16.61 -2.45
C VAL A 31 -8.55 16.41 -2.86
N ARG A 32 -8.85 16.37 -4.17
CA ARG A 32 -10.21 16.13 -4.68
C ARG A 32 -10.71 14.72 -4.36
N ARG A 33 -9.83 13.72 -4.41
CA ARG A 33 -10.14 12.33 -4.04
C ARG A 33 -10.43 12.21 -2.53
N LEU A 34 -9.60 12.83 -1.70
CA LEU A 34 -9.80 12.87 -0.25
C LEU A 34 -11.09 13.59 0.12
N ALA A 35 -11.38 14.73 -0.53
CA ALA A 35 -12.59 15.52 -0.29
C ALA A 35 -13.89 14.82 -0.71
N SER A 36 -13.83 13.87 -1.65
CA SER A 36 -14.99 13.08 -2.09
C SER A 36 -15.19 11.79 -1.29
N PHE A 37 -14.31 11.48 -0.34
CA PHE A 37 -14.41 10.29 0.49
C PHE A 37 -15.45 10.48 1.61
N ALA A 38 -16.61 9.84 1.46
CA ALA A 38 -17.59 9.67 2.52
C ALA A 38 -17.46 8.27 3.11
N PRO A 39 -17.04 8.09 4.38
CA PRO A 39 -17.03 6.77 5.01
C PRO A 39 -18.45 6.26 5.13
N LEU A 40 -18.67 4.99 4.80
CA LEU A 40 -19.98 4.36 4.95
C LEU A 40 -20.37 4.24 6.42
N SER A 41 -21.66 4.36 6.71
CA SER A 41 -22.23 3.95 7.99
C SER A 41 -22.20 2.43 8.12
N PHE A 42 -22.26 1.92 9.35
CA PHE A 42 -22.23 0.47 9.61
C PHE A 42 -23.35 -0.30 8.87
N VAL A 43 -24.54 0.29 8.72
CA VAL A 43 -25.65 -0.33 8.00
C VAL A 43 -25.36 -0.44 6.50
N GLU A 44 -24.76 0.59 5.91
CA GLU A 44 -24.35 0.58 4.51
C GLU A 44 -23.19 -0.40 4.27
N GLU A 45 -22.20 -0.42 5.16
CA GLU A 45 -21.11 -1.40 5.15
C GLU A 45 -21.65 -2.84 5.14
N LEU A 46 -22.63 -3.13 6.00
CA LEU A 46 -23.28 -4.45 6.06
C LEU A 46 -24.09 -4.79 4.81
N ARG A 47 -24.84 -3.82 4.25
CA ARG A 47 -25.63 -4.03 3.04
C ARG A 47 -24.74 -4.40 1.86
N GLU A 48 -23.63 -3.68 1.70
CA GLU A 48 -22.67 -3.94 0.62
C GLU A 48 -22.06 -5.35 0.74
N VAL A 49 -21.61 -5.73 1.94
CA VAL A 49 -21.05 -7.08 2.18
C VAL A 49 -22.11 -8.17 1.96
N ARG A 50 -23.36 -7.96 2.41
CA ARG A 50 -24.47 -8.92 2.22
C ARG A 50 -24.89 -9.06 0.76
N ALA A 51 -24.81 -7.99 -0.02
CA ALA A 51 -25.05 -8.03 -1.45
C ALA A 51 -23.92 -8.75 -2.23
N GLY A 52 -22.88 -9.23 -1.54
CA GLY A 52 -21.70 -9.83 -2.18
C GLY A 52 -20.82 -8.80 -2.90
N GLY A 53 -21.08 -7.50 -2.67
CA GLY A 53 -20.36 -6.41 -3.31
C GLY A 53 -18.93 -6.28 -2.79
N LYS A 54 -18.02 -5.93 -3.71
CA LYS A 54 -16.69 -5.42 -3.41
C LYS A 54 -16.71 -3.89 -3.59
N PRO A 55 -16.18 -3.08 -2.65
CA PRO A 55 -16.03 -1.64 -2.84
C PRO A 55 -15.39 -1.28 -4.18
N PHE A 56 -14.41 -2.08 -4.61
CA PHE A 56 -13.86 -2.09 -5.97
C PHE A 56 -13.21 -3.44 -6.30
N GLY A 57 -13.28 -3.86 -7.57
CA GLY A 57 -12.56 -5.03 -8.08
C GLY A 57 -11.07 -4.79 -8.24
N ALA A 58 -10.32 -5.83 -8.62
CA ALA A 58 -8.90 -5.67 -8.88
C ALA A 58 -8.62 -4.72 -10.06
N GLU A 59 -7.69 -3.79 -9.86
CA GLU A 59 -7.28 -2.82 -10.87
C GLU A 59 -5.76 -2.65 -10.84
N ALA A 60 -5.12 -2.83 -12.00
CA ALA A 60 -3.74 -2.43 -12.22
C ALA A 60 -3.67 -0.93 -12.56
N LEU A 61 -2.77 -0.20 -11.90
CA LEU A 61 -2.60 1.23 -12.05
C LEU A 61 -1.32 1.52 -12.85
N SER A 62 -1.49 2.22 -13.97
CA SER A 62 -0.37 2.76 -14.76
C SER A 62 0.48 3.71 -13.91
N ALA A 63 1.70 3.99 -14.34
CA ALA A 63 2.60 4.92 -13.64
C ALA A 63 1.96 6.31 -13.41
N SER A 64 1.10 6.77 -14.33
CA SER A 64 0.37 8.04 -14.25
C SER A 64 -0.85 8.00 -13.32
N LYS A 65 -1.46 6.83 -13.10
CA LYS A 65 -2.61 6.64 -12.20
C LYS A 65 -2.20 6.17 -10.80
N GLY A 66 -0.98 5.66 -10.65
CA GLY A 66 -0.42 5.25 -9.37
C GLY A 66 -0.19 6.44 -8.45
N PHE A 67 -0.58 6.28 -7.19
CA PHE A 67 -0.49 7.32 -6.16
C PHE A 67 0.42 6.86 -5.02
N LYS A 68 0.96 7.80 -4.24
CA LYS A 68 1.87 7.47 -3.15
C LYS A 68 1.10 6.75 -2.04
N PHE A 69 1.65 5.65 -1.52
CA PHE A 69 1.12 5.03 -0.32
C PHE A 69 1.23 6.02 0.85
N PRO A 70 0.16 6.27 1.61
CA PRO A 70 0.15 7.31 2.62
C PRO A 70 1.10 6.95 3.77
N GLU A 71 1.61 7.99 4.44
CA GLU A 71 2.41 7.78 5.63
C GLU A 71 1.53 7.20 6.75
N LEU A 72 1.96 6.07 7.30
CA LEU A 72 1.19 5.35 8.32
C LEU A 72 2.14 4.70 9.35
N PRO A 73 2.16 5.21 10.59
CA PRO A 73 2.92 4.59 11.68
C PRO A 73 2.23 3.33 12.16
N ALA A 74 2.95 2.23 12.28
CA ALA A 74 2.45 0.96 12.74
C ALA A 74 3.44 0.29 13.70
N THR A 75 2.95 -0.69 14.43
CA THR A 75 3.70 -1.49 15.37
C THR A 75 3.88 -2.89 14.80
N ASN A 76 5.10 -3.38 14.75
CA ASN A 76 5.40 -4.77 14.40
C ASN A 76 5.06 -5.73 15.56
N LEU A 77 4.92 -7.02 15.28
CA LEU A 77 4.57 -7.99 16.31
C LEU A 77 5.57 -8.06 17.45
N ASP A 78 6.86 -7.83 17.22
CA ASP A 78 7.87 -7.75 18.29
C ASP A 78 7.71 -6.51 19.21
N GLY A 79 6.84 -5.58 18.85
CA GLY A 79 6.59 -4.33 19.55
C GLY A 79 7.35 -3.13 18.99
N SER A 80 8.26 -3.33 18.03
CA SER A 80 8.98 -2.24 17.37
C SER A 80 8.03 -1.34 16.57
N GLU A 81 8.35 -0.04 16.51
CA GLU A 81 7.60 0.93 15.71
C GLU A 81 8.21 1.05 14.31
N VAL A 82 7.36 1.14 13.30
CA VAL A 82 7.73 1.26 11.90
C VAL A 82 6.83 2.27 11.20
N THR A 83 7.32 2.91 10.14
CA THR A 83 6.53 3.85 9.34
C THR A 83 6.40 3.33 7.90
N LEU A 84 5.18 3.23 7.40
CA LEU A 84 4.92 2.94 5.99
C LEU A 84 4.94 4.25 5.19
N PRO A 85 5.42 4.27 3.92
CA PRO A 85 5.96 3.15 3.16
C PRO A 85 7.46 2.87 3.36
N GLU A 86 8.16 3.56 4.29
CA GLU A 86 9.61 3.40 4.48
C GLU A 86 10.01 1.96 4.83
N TYR A 87 9.18 1.29 5.64
CA TYR A 87 9.31 -0.13 6.00
C TYR A 87 9.30 -1.10 4.80
N PHE A 88 8.91 -0.66 3.61
CA PHE A 88 8.94 -1.49 2.40
C PHE A 88 10.36 -1.68 1.86
N GLU A 89 11.33 -0.86 2.30
CA GLU A 89 12.76 -1.02 1.99
C GLU A 89 13.06 -1.12 0.48
N LYS A 90 12.31 -0.37 -0.34
CA LYS A 90 12.40 -0.40 -1.82
C LYS A 90 12.15 -1.78 -2.43
N ARG A 91 11.40 -2.66 -1.75
CA ARG A 91 10.88 -3.91 -2.30
C ARG A 91 9.48 -3.70 -2.86
N VAL A 92 9.11 -4.52 -3.83
CA VAL A 92 7.72 -4.60 -4.30
C VAL A 92 6.90 -5.24 -3.20
N THR A 93 5.97 -4.50 -2.61
CA THR A 93 5.31 -4.91 -1.37
C THR A 93 3.82 -5.12 -1.57
N LEU A 94 3.33 -6.32 -1.29
CA LEU A 94 1.90 -6.56 -1.11
C LEU A 94 1.51 -6.09 0.28
N VAL A 95 0.58 -5.14 0.38
CA VAL A 95 0.03 -4.65 1.64
C VAL A 95 -1.42 -5.07 1.73
N ALA A 96 -1.72 -6.02 2.62
CA ALA A 96 -3.05 -6.52 2.88
C ALA A 96 -3.59 -5.84 4.15
N VAL A 97 -4.61 -5.00 4.02
CA VAL A 97 -5.13 -4.13 5.08
C VAL A 97 -6.50 -4.61 5.54
N SER A 98 -6.69 -4.74 6.85
CA SER A 98 -8.01 -5.01 7.44
C SER A 98 -8.27 -4.16 8.67
N THR A 99 -9.52 -3.72 8.85
CA THR A 99 -9.97 -3.03 10.07
C THR A 99 -10.73 -3.97 11.01
N ARG A 100 -11.22 -5.10 10.49
CA ARG A 100 -12.04 -6.08 11.20
C ARG A 100 -11.62 -7.49 10.82
N GLN A 101 -11.80 -8.42 11.74
CA GLN A 101 -11.48 -9.84 11.54
C GLN A 101 -12.22 -10.46 10.33
N VAL A 102 -13.47 -10.07 10.09
CA VAL A 102 -14.26 -10.54 8.92
C VAL A 102 -13.57 -10.17 7.60
N GLY A 103 -12.98 -8.98 7.51
CA GLY A 103 -12.19 -8.56 6.35
C GLY A 103 -10.85 -9.31 6.28
N ALA A 104 -10.19 -9.49 7.41
CA ALA A 104 -8.90 -10.18 7.52
C ALA A 104 -8.95 -11.61 6.98
N VAL A 105 -9.99 -12.38 7.31
CA VAL A 105 -10.17 -13.77 6.83
C VAL A 105 -10.16 -13.86 5.31
N LYS A 106 -10.70 -12.84 4.61
CA LYS A 106 -10.74 -12.83 3.15
C LYS A 106 -9.38 -12.55 2.51
N LEU A 107 -8.45 -11.91 3.24
CA LEU A 107 -7.13 -11.54 2.71
C LEU A 107 -6.24 -12.77 2.46
N ALA A 108 -6.48 -13.88 3.15
CA ALA A 108 -5.75 -15.13 2.92
C ALA A 108 -5.83 -15.61 1.45
N SER A 109 -6.95 -15.34 0.76
CA SER A 109 -7.14 -15.66 -0.66
C SER A 109 -6.16 -14.93 -1.60
N TRP A 110 -5.55 -13.83 -1.16
CA TRP A 110 -4.51 -13.10 -1.90
C TRP A 110 -3.11 -13.47 -1.44
N ILE A 111 -2.93 -13.53 -0.12
CA ILE A 111 -1.62 -13.67 0.54
C ILE A 111 -1.04 -15.05 0.26
N VAL A 112 -1.83 -16.10 0.48
CA VAL A 112 -1.34 -17.49 0.38
C VAL A 112 -0.89 -17.81 -1.05
N PRO A 113 -1.68 -17.55 -2.12
CA PRO A 113 -1.23 -17.83 -3.48
C PRO A 113 0.00 -17.00 -3.90
N LEU A 114 0.08 -15.73 -3.50
CA LEU A 114 1.25 -14.91 -3.78
C LEU A 114 2.49 -15.45 -3.07
N ALA A 115 2.40 -15.72 -1.76
CA ALA A 115 3.51 -16.24 -0.99
C ALA A 115 4.04 -17.57 -1.56
N GLN A 116 3.15 -18.50 -1.92
CA GLN A 116 3.52 -19.75 -2.58
C GLN A 116 4.29 -19.51 -3.89
N ARG A 117 3.81 -18.56 -4.70
CA ARG A 117 4.48 -18.19 -5.96
C ARG A 117 5.84 -17.53 -5.73
N LEU A 118 5.99 -16.73 -4.68
CA LEU A 118 7.27 -16.10 -4.31
C LEU A 118 8.28 -17.12 -3.76
N CYS A 119 7.83 -18.10 -2.99
CA CYS A 119 8.67 -19.19 -2.49
C CYS A 119 9.27 -20.05 -3.61
N ALA A 120 8.58 -20.15 -4.76
CA ALA A 120 9.11 -20.85 -5.93
C ALA A 120 10.30 -20.14 -6.62
N SER A 121 10.60 -18.89 -6.27
CA SER A 121 11.70 -18.11 -6.86
C SER A 121 12.45 -17.29 -5.82
N SER A 122 13.69 -17.69 -5.50
CA SER A 122 14.57 -16.94 -4.59
C SER A 122 14.78 -15.48 -5.01
N ARG A 123 14.76 -15.20 -6.33
CA ARG A 123 14.86 -13.84 -6.88
C ARG A 123 13.63 -13.00 -6.51
N ALA A 124 12.44 -13.54 -6.74
CA ALA A 124 11.19 -12.87 -6.41
C ALA A 124 11.12 -12.64 -4.90
N LYS A 125 11.39 -13.70 -4.11
CA LYS A 125 11.43 -13.65 -2.64
C LYS A 125 12.26 -12.50 -2.08
N ASN A 126 13.46 -12.25 -2.62
CA ASN A 126 14.33 -11.16 -2.14
C ASN A 126 13.89 -9.76 -2.61
N SER A 127 13.18 -9.68 -3.74
CA SER A 127 12.73 -8.42 -4.34
C SER A 127 11.34 -7.99 -3.87
N THR A 128 10.62 -8.89 -3.21
CA THR A 128 9.25 -8.69 -2.75
C THR A 128 9.12 -8.76 -1.23
N LYS A 129 8.05 -8.17 -0.69
CA LYS A 129 7.66 -8.25 0.72
C LYS A 129 6.14 -8.41 0.80
N ILE A 130 5.64 -9.14 1.79
CA ILE A 130 4.20 -9.18 2.11
C ILE A 130 4.03 -8.56 3.50
N VAL A 131 3.08 -7.65 3.62
CA VAL A 131 2.75 -6.95 4.87
C VAL A 131 1.26 -7.10 5.13
N GLU A 132 0.91 -7.71 6.26
CA GLU A 132 -0.46 -7.75 6.77
C GLU A 132 -0.63 -6.62 7.77
N LEU A 133 -1.52 -5.66 7.49
CA LEU A 133 -1.76 -4.52 8.35
C LEU A 133 -3.16 -4.59 8.97
N THR A 134 -3.20 -4.77 10.29
CA THR A 134 -4.43 -4.68 11.07
C THR A 134 -4.60 -3.27 11.63
N ILE A 135 -5.74 -2.64 11.37
CA ILE A 135 -6.09 -1.31 11.87
C ILE A 135 -7.17 -1.43 12.94
N VAL A 136 -6.93 -0.86 14.12
CA VAL A 136 -7.88 -0.73 15.22
C VAL A 136 -8.15 0.74 15.45
N GLU A 137 -9.30 1.24 14.98
CA GLU A 137 -9.60 2.68 15.02
C GLU A 137 -9.98 3.20 16.40
N ASN A 138 -10.27 2.32 17.37
CA ASN A 138 -10.64 2.74 18.72
C ASN A 138 -9.40 3.25 19.49
N PRO A 139 -9.31 4.53 19.87
CA PRO A 139 -8.15 5.06 20.59
C PRO A 139 -7.97 4.42 21.98
N VAL A 140 -9.05 3.98 22.63
CA VAL A 140 -9.01 3.30 23.94
C VAL A 140 -8.28 1.95 23.84
N ALA A 141 -8.27 1.33 22.64
CA ALA A 141 -7.55 0.08 22.40
C ALA A 141 -6.04 0.20 22.59
N ARG A 142 -5.48 1.43 22.60
CA ARG A 142 -4.04 1.65 22.88
C ARG A 142 -3.65 1.10 24.25
N LEU A 143 -4.54 1.13 25.23
CA LEU A 143 -4.29 0.59 26.56
C LEU A 143 -4.13 -0.95 26.56
N PHE A 144 -4.69 -1.61 25.56
CA PHE A 144 -4.66 -3.07 25.40
C PHE A 144 -3.72 -3.53 24.28
N ARG A 145 -2.79 -2.66 23.85
CA ARG A 145 -1.88 -2.96 22.73
C ARG A 145 -1.15 -4.30 22.90
N SER A 146 -0.61 -4.57 24.08
CA SER A 146 0.10 -5.84 24.35
C SER A 146 -0.79 -7.06 24.17
N TRP A 147 -2.09 -6.96 24.51
CA TRP A 147 -3.06 -8.04 24.29
C TRP A 147 -3.35 -8.24 22.80
N PHE A 148 -3.50 -7.16 22.02
CA PHE A 148 -3.66 -7.25 20.57
C PHE A 148 -2.45 -7.90 19.90
N LEU A 149 -1.22 -7.48 20.25
CA LEU A 149 -0.01 -8.08 19.72
C LEU A 149 0.08 -9.57 20.10
N ALA A 150 -0.22 -9.92 21.36
CA ALA A 150 -0.24 -11.32 21.80
C ALA A 150 -1.33 -12.14 21.08
N ASN A 151 -2.45 -11.54 20.70
CA ASN A 151 -3.48 -12.22 19.91
C ASN A 151 -3.05 -12.44 18.47
N LEU A 152 -2.45 -11.43 17.83
CA LEU A 152 -1.94 -11.54 16.46
C LEU A 152 -0.80 -12.57 16.35
N ARG A 153 0.15 -12.56 17.30
CA ARG A 153 1.23 -13.56 17.39
C ARG A 153 0.70 -15.00 17.50
N ARG A 154 -0.45 -15.20 18.15
CA ARG A 154 -1.10 -16.54 18.26
C ARG A 154 -1.79 -16.97 16.97
N GLY A 155 -2.19 -16.01 16.14
CA GLY A 155 -2.82 -16.29 14.84
C GLY A 155 -1.82 -16.51 13.71
N GLU A 156 -0.58 -16.01 13.85
CA GLU A 156 0.49 -16.16 12.88
C GLU A 156 1.06 -17.58 12.92
N ASN A 157 0.51 -18.47 12.09
CA ASN A 157 0.79 -19.91 12.14
C ASN A 157 1.69 -20.42 11.00
N ASP A 158 2.25 -19.56 10.15
CA ASP A 158 3.08 -20.04 9.04
C ASP A 158 4.39 -19.25 8.86
N PRO A 159 5.50 -19.75 9.46
CA PRO A 159 6.84 -19.21 9.27
C PRO A 159 7.30 -19.21 7.80
N LEU A 160 6.68 -20.02 6.94
CA LEU A 160 7.06 -20.17 5.52
C LEU A 160 6.58 -19.00 4.66
N LEU A 161 5.56 -18.26 5.10
CA LEU A 161 4.95 -17.20 4.28
C LEU A 161 5.75 -15.89 4.29
N HIS A 162 6.76 -15.74 5.18
CA HIS A 162 7.63 -14.57 5.29
C HIS A 162 6.88 -13.21 5.25
N HIS A 163 5.61 -13.18 5.64
CA HIS A 163 4.85 -11.93 5.73
C HIS A 163 5.14 -11.25 7.07
N SER A 164 5.08 -9.92 7.08
CA SER A 164 5.21 -9.12 8.30
C SER A 164 3.83 -8.67 8.75
N THR A 165 3.41 -9.07 9.94
CA THR A 165 2.16 -8.60 10.54
C THR A 165 2.39 -7.30 11.31
N LEU A 166 1.64 -6.26 10.99
CA LEU A 166 1.70 -4.93 11.59
C LEU A 166 0.35 -4.56 12.20
N LEU A 167 0.39 -3.81 13.30
CA LEU A 167 -0.76 -3.30 14.04
C LEU A 167 -0.74 -1.78 14.06
N ARG A 168 -1.84 -1.15 13.64
CA ARG A 168 -2.08 0.28 13.79
C ARG A 168 -3.23 0.51 14.75
N ILE A 169 -3.03 1.32 15.81
CA ILE A 169 -4.11 1.73 16.71
C ILE A 169 -4.33 3.25 16.69
N GLY A 170 -5.57 3.67 16.47
CA GLY A 170 -6.03 5.06 16.49
C GLY A 170 -6.62 5.50 15.16
N ASP A 171 -6.84 6.81 15.03
CA ASP A 171 -7.44 7.37 13.82
C ASP A 171 -6.56 7.14 12.58
N THR A 172 -7.22 6.70 11.50
CA THR A 172 -6.64 6.46 10.17
C THR A 172 -7.53 7.00 9.05
N SER A 173 -8.53 7.84 9.38
CA SER A 173 -9.53 8.38 8.45
C SER A 173 -8.90 8.96 7.18
N ALA A 174 -7.85 9.77 7.32
CA ALA A 174 -7.12 10.35 6.19
C ALA A 174 -6.43 9.30 5.31
N GLN A 175 -5.76 8.30 5.90
CA GLN A 175 -5.10 7.23 5.15
C GLN A 175 -6.11 6.31 4.47
N ARG A 176 -7.24 6.05 5.11
CA ARG A 176 -8.35 5.31 4.49
C ARG A 176 -8.92 6.05 3.30
N ALA A 177 -9.13 7.36 3.43
CA ALA A 177 -9.58 8.19 2.33
C ALA A 177 -8.60 8.16 1.15
N ALA A 178 -7.30 8.30 1.40
CA ALA A 178 -6.25 8.23 0.38
C ALA A 178 -6.26 6.90 -0.36
N LEU A 179 -6.40 5.80 0.39
CA LEU A 179 -6.45 4.45 -0.15
C LEU A 179 -7.81 4.06 -0.76
N GLY A 180 -8.87 4.84 -0.52
CA GLY A 180 -10.24 4.53 -0.95
C GLY A 180 -10.93 3.43 -0.14
N MET A 181 -10.54 3.25 1.13
CA MET A 181 -11.06 2.20 2.02
C MET A 181 -12.34 2.67 2.73
N ALA A 182 -13.45 2.66 1.99
CA ALA A 182 -14.74 3.17 2.46
C ALA A 182 -15.45 2.23 3.46
N ASN A 183 -15.35 0.92 3.23
CA ASN A 183 -16.01 -0.11 4.02
C ASN A 183 -15.03 -0.82 4.97
N ARG A 184 -15.24 -0.74 6.29
CA ARG A 184 -14.36 -1.34 7.30
C ARG A 184 -14.54 -2.85 7.48
N LEU A 185 -15.62 -3.43 6.94
CA LEU A 185 -15.91 -4.86 7.03
C LEU A 185 -15.18 -5.66 5.93
N VAL A 186 -14.52 -4.98 5.01
CA VAL A 186 -13.83 -5.57 3.85
C VAL A 186 -12.32 -5.49 4.05
N GLY A 187 -11.60 -6.53 3.60
CA GLY A 187 -10.14 -6.50 3.47
C GLY A 187 -9.72 -5.87 2.14
N TYR A 188 -8.66 -5.07 2.15
CA TYR A 188 -8.10 -4.41 0.98
C TYR A 188 -6.69 -4.91 0.69
N VAL A 189 -6.31 -4.94 -0.57
CA VAL A 189 -4.96 -5.34 -1.00
C VAL A 189 -4.40 -4.26 -1.90
N PHE A 190 -3.15 -3.88 -1.65
CA PHE A 190 -2.41 -2.91 -2.46
C PHE A 190 -1.06 -3.50 -2.84
N LEU A 191 -0.70 -3.45 -4.11
CA LEU A 191 0.68 -3.71 -4.53
C LEU A 191 1.41 -2.38 -4.65
N VAL A 192 2.48 -2.24 -3.89
CA VAL A 192 3.30 -1.03 -3.83
C VAL A 192 4.64 -1.30 -4.51
N ASP A 193 5.04 -0.40 -5.40
CA ASP A 193 6.34 -0.51 -6.07
C ASP A 193 7.52 -0.11 -5.16
N HIS A 194 8.74 -0.28 -5.68
CA HIS A 194 9.98 0.06 -4.97
C HIS A 194 10.13 1.56 -4.64
N ARG A 195 9.25 2.42 -5.14
CA ARG A 195 9.23 3.87 -4.87
C ARG A 195 8.12 4.26 -3.89
N GLY A 196 7.38 3.28 -3.35
CA GLY A 196 6.27 3.53 -2.43
C GLY A 196 4.99 4.00 -3.13
N ARG A 197 4.83 3.77 -4.43
CA ARG A 197 3.56 4.08 -5.15
C ARG A 197 2.70 2.84 -5.27
N VAL A 198 1.39 3.00 -5.06
CA VAL A 198 0.38 1.97 -5.30
C VAL A 198 0.22 1.76 -6.81
N ARG A 199 0.42 0.52 -7.26
CA ARG A 199 0.38 0.10 -8.67
C ARG A 199 -0.66 -0.98 -8.95
N PHE A 200 -1.25 -1.53 -7.92
CA PHE A 200 -2.44 -2.38 -8.01
C PHE A 200 -3.26 -2.22 -6.74
N ARG A 201 -4.58 -2.34 -6.86
CA ARG A 201 -5.49 -2.36 -5.73
C ARG A 201 -6.59 -3.39 -5.95
N ALA A 202 -7.06 -4.01 -4.88
CA ALA A 202 -8.25 -4.86 -4.88
C ALA A 202 -8.95 -4.84 -3.51
N SER A 203 -10.16 -5.36 -3.44
CA SER A 203 -10.90 -5.52 -2.18
C SER A 203 -11.65 -6.84 -2.12
N GLY A 204 -11.92 -7.33 -0.90
CA GLY A 204 -12.63 -8.58 -0.67
C GLY A 204 -11.76 -9.82 -0.93
N ALA A 205 -12.40 -10.94 -1.24
CA ALA A 205 -11.72 -12.19 -1.58
C ALA A 205 -11.30 -12.20 -3.05
N ALA A 206 -10.14 -12.78 -3.35
CA ALA A 206 -9.60 -12.87 -4.70
C ALA A 206 -10.44 -13.80 -5.58
N THR A 207 -10.55 -13.47 -6.86
CA THR A 207 -10.91 -14.44 -7.92
C THR A 207 -9.65 -14.85 -8.69
N ASP A 208 -9.74 -15.93 -9.46
CA ASP A 208 -8.60 -16.46 -10.24
C ASP A 208 -8.06 -15.43 -11.25
N ASP A 209 -8.95 -14.68 -11.93
CA ASP A 209 -8.57 -13.62 -12.86
C ASP A 209 -7.83 -12.48 -12.15
N GLU A 210 -8.28 -12.11 -10.95
CA GLU A 210 -7.65 -11.06 -10.16
C GLU A 210 -6.28 -11.49 -9.63
N LEU A 211 -6.11 -12.78 -9.29
CA LEU A 211 -4.81 -13.36 -8.92
C LEU A 211 -3.84 -13.37 -10.10
N ALA A 212 -4.30 -13.74 -11.29
CA ALA A 212 -3.49 -13.69 -12.50
C ALA A 212 -2.99 -12.26 -12.77
N LEU A 213 -3.87 -11.26 -12.63
CA LEU A 213 -3.51 -9.84 -12.74
C LEU A 213 -2.49 -9.43 -11.67
N LEU A 214 -2.70 -9.83 -10.41
CA LEU A 214 -1.75 -9.53 -9.33
C LEU A 214 -0.36 -10.11 -9.62
N PHE A 215 -0.29 -11.34 -10.12
CA PHE A 215 0.97 -12.00 -10.44
C PHE A 215 1.70 -11.31 -11.58
N ASP A 216 0.99 -10.95 -12.65
CA ASP A 216 1.55 -10.20 -13.78
C ASP A 216 2.12 -8.85 -13.30
N GLN A 217 1.34 -8.10 -12.52
CA GLN A 217 1.79 -6.81 -11.97
C GLN A 217 3.01 -6.98 -11.04
N THR A 218 3.05 -8.03 -10.23
CA THR A 218 4.20 -8.30 -9.34
C THR A 218 5.46 -8.55 -10.15
N VAL A 219 5.39 -9.38 -11.20
CA VAL A 219 6.53 -9.65 -12.09
C VAL A 219 7.00 -8.39 -12.78
N GLY A 220 6.08 -7.59 -13.34
CA GLY A 220 6.41 -6.34 -14.00
C GLY A 220 7.11 -5.33 -13.09
N LEU A 221 6.64 -5.16 -11.86
CA LEU A 221 7.23 -4.23 -10.89
C LEU A 221 8.59 -4.69 -10.36
N VAL A 222 8.80 -6.00 -10.22
CA VAL A 222 10.11 -6.55 -9.85
C VAL A 222 11.12 -6.28 -10.97
N ALA A 223 10.74 -6.50 -12.23
CA ALA A 223 11.60 -6.17 -13.38
C ALA A 223 11.90 -4.65 -13.47
N ASP A 224 10.90 -3.78 -13.22
CA ASP A 224 11.08 -2.32 -13.16
C ASP A 224 12.06 -1.89 -12.08
N ARG A 225 12.00 -2.53 -10.90
CA ARG A 225 12.92 -2.28 -9.79
C ARG A 225 14.36 -2.61 -10.17
N GLU A 226 14.57 -3.74 -10.83
CA GLU A 226 15.90 -4.22 -11.23
C GLU A 226 16.53 -3.29 -12.27
N ARG A 227 15.77 -2.91 -13.30
CA ARG A 227 16.19 -1.89 -14.28
C ARG A 227 16.58 -0.58 -13.61
N SER A 228 15.86 -0.17 -12.58
CA SER A 228 16.15 1.07 -11.84
C SER A 228 17.40 0.97 -10.94
N GLN A 229 17.88 -0.24 -10.64
CA GLN A 229 19.06 -0.48 -9.80
C GLN A 229 20.34 -0.79 -10.59
N GLY A 230 20.28 -0.80 -11.93
CA GLY A 230 21.47 -0.95 -12.78
C GLY A 230 22.07 -2.36 -12.77
N VAL A 231 21.24 -3.39 -12.60
CA VAL A 231 21.60 -4.80 -12.85
C VAL A 231 20.97 -5.28 -14.15
#